data_AF-A0A938PIG8-F1
#
_entry.id   AF-A0A938PIG8-F1
#
_cell.length_a   1.000
_cell.length_b   1.000
_cell.length_c   1.000
_cell.angle_alpha   90.00
_cell.angle_beta   90.00
_cell.angle_gamma   90.00
#
_symmetry.space_group_name_H-M   'P 1'
#
loop_
_entity.id
_entity.type
_entity.pdbx_description
1 polymer ?
#
loop_
_entity_poly.entity_id
_entity_poly.type
_entity_poly.pdbx_seq_one_letter_code
_entity_poly.pdbx_strand_id
1 'polypeptide(L)' 'MPDPAGLSARLFFALWPDAAVRAQLLQAQQHLHAAFGGRRMAADTLHLTLLFVGACPRARLDEWVKMAAEVRFKPFA' A
#
# COMPACT_ATOMS: atom_id res chain seq x y z
N MET A 1 -8.43 13.73 -10.95
CA MET A 1 -8.12 13.43 -12.37
C MET A 1 -6.73 12.84 -12.43
N PRO A 2 -6.50 11.72 -13.13
CA PRO A 2 -5.15 11.25 -13.40
C PRO A 2 -4.39 12.32 -14.21
N ASP A 3 -3.09 12.44 -13.98
CA ASP A 3 -2.23 13.37 -14.73
C ASP A 3 -2.06 12.85 -16.17
N PRO A 4 -2.64 13.52 -17.18
CA PRO A 4 -2.64 13.05 -18.57
C PRO A 4 -1.24 13.03 -19.19
N ALA A 5 -0.29 13.81 -18.66
CA ALA A 5 1.08 13.84 -19.15
C ALA A 5 1.98 12.77 -18.47
N GLY A 6 1.47 12.07 -17.44
CA GLY A 6 2.25 11.10 -16.69
C GLY A 6 3.50 11.71 -16.06
N LEU A 7 3.46 12.98 -15.67
CA LEU A 7 4.52 13.73 -15.00
C LEU A 7 4.44 13.61 -13.48
N SER A 8 3.33 13.12 -12.96
CA SER A 8 3.03 12.91 -11.56
C SER A 8 2.83 11.43 -11.23
N ALA A 9 3.24 11.02 -10.04
CA ALA A 9 2.98 9.72 -9.45
C ALA A 9 2.17 9.92 -8.17
N ARG A 10 1.16 9.07 -7.95
CA ARG A 10 0.43 9.05 -6.68
C ARG A 10 1.16 8.11 -5.72
N LEU A 11 1.72 8.65 -4.66
CA LEU A 11 2.58 7.92 -3.74
C LEU A 11 1.92 7.66 -2.39
N PHE A 12 2.30 6.54 -1.80
CA PHE A 12 2.01 6.15 -0.44
C PHE A 12 3.11 5.21 0.08
N PHE A 13 3.26 5.12 1.40
CA PHE A 13 4.10 4.14 2.07
C PHE A 13 3.23 3.07 2.69
N ALA A 14 3.65 1.81 2.61
CA ALA A 14 2.87 0.69 3.12
C ALA A 14 3.73 -0.45 3.64
N LEU A 15 3.11 -1.29 4.47
CA LEU A 15 3.62 -2.59 4.86
C LEU A 15 2.82 -3.67 4.13
N TRP A 16 3.55 -4.61 3.54
CA TRP A 16 2.94 -5.80 2.96
C TRP A 16 2.91 -6.91 3.99
N PRO A 17 1.75 -7.55 4.22
CA PRO A 17 1.72 -8.73 5.05
C PRO A 17 2.53 -9.84 4.40
N ASP A 18 3.17 -10.66 5.22
CA ASP A 18 3.80 -11.88 4.75
C ASP A 18 2.75 -12.89 4.22
N ALA A 19 3.23 -14.02 3.70
CA ALA A 19 2.36 -15.03 3.12
C ALA A 19 1.35 -15.64 4.12
N ALA A 20 1.76 -15.84 5.37
CA ALA A 20 0.93 -16.47 6.39
C ALA A 20 -0.19 -15.53 6.83
N VAL A 21 0.15 -14.27 7.15
CA VAL A 21 -0.81 -13.23 7.51
C VAL A 21 -1.76 -12.95 6.35
N ARG A 22 -1.25 -12.87 5.12
CA ARG A 22 -2.09 -12.68 3.93
C ARG A 22 -3.11 -13.81 3.76
N ALA A 23 -2.72 -15.07 3.96
CA ALA A 23 -3.64 -16.20 3.87
C ALA A 23 -4.76 -16.12 4.91
N GLN A 24 -4.43 -15.77 6.16
CA GLN A 24 -5.41 -15.59 7.23
C GLN A 24 -6.39 -14.46 6.92
N LEU A 25 -5.91 -13.32 6.42
CA LEU A 25 -6.76 -12.20 6.02
C LEU A 25 -7.69 -12.56 4.86
N LEU A 26 -7.22 -13.36 3.90
CA LEU A 26 -8.06 -13.83 2.79
C LEU A 26 -9.14 -14.81 3.26
N GLN A 27 -8.83 -15.68 4.22
CA GLN A 27 -9.81 -16.57 4.83
C GLN A 27 -10.87 -15.74 5.59
N ALA A 28 -10.47 -14.75 6.39
CA ALA A 28 -11.40 -13.87 7.08
C ALA A 28 -12.28 -13.09 6.08
N GLN A 29 -11.68 -12.56 5.01
CA GLN A 29 -12.41 -11.90 3.92
C GLN A 29 -13.46 -12.81 3.28
N GLN A 30 -13.16 -14.09 3.04
CA GLN A 30 -14.12 -15.04 2.47
C GLN A 30 -15.35 -15.19 3.38
N HIS A 31 -15.14 -15.39 4.68
CA HIS A 31 -16.24 -15.51 5.65
C HIS A 31 -17.08 -14.24 5.73
N LEU A 32 -16.43 -13.08 5.85
CA LEU A 32 -17.11 -11.79 5.92
C LEU A 32 -17.89 -11.48 4.65
N HIS A 33 -17.32 -11.78 3.48
CA HIS A 33 -18.00 -11.56 2.20
C HIS A 33 -19.22 -12.48 2.04
N ALA A 34 -19.15 -13.74 2.48
CA ALA A 34 -20.29 -14.64 2.45
C ALA A 34 -21.43 -14.14 3.37
N ALA A 35 -21.09 -13.56 4.52
CA ALA A 35 -22.08 -13.04 5.48
C ALA A 35 -22.67 -11.67 5.09
N PHE A 36 -21.88 -10.78 4.49
CA PHE A 36 -22.23 -9.36 4.34
C PHE A 36 -22.12 -8.82 2.90
N GLY A 37 -21.59 -9.59 1.95
CA GLY A 37 -21.37 -9.15 0.57
C GLY A 37 -20.23 -8.13 0.41
N GLY A 38 -20.40 -7.14 -0.48
CA GLY A 38 -19.42 -6.06 -0.73
C GLY A 38 -18.27 -6.41 -1.67
N ARG A 39 -17.34 -5.47 -1.88
CA ARG A 39 -16.17 -5.66 -2.76
C ARG A 39 -15.02 -6.27 -1.97
N ARG A 40 -14.48 -7.37 -2.49
CA ARG A 40 -13.26 -8.01 -1.95
C ARG A 40 -11.99 -7.29 -2.45
N MET A 41 -10.99 -7.23 -1.59
CA MET A 41 -9.64 -6.84 -1.96
C MET A 41 -8.91 -7.99 -2.66
N ALA A 42 -8.09 -7.64 -3.65
CA ALA A 42 -7.20 -8.58 -4.31
C ALA A 42 -6.00 -8.86 -3.41
N ALA A 43 -5.60 -10.13 -3.31
CA ALA A 43 -4.58 -10.61 -2.38
C ALA A 43 -3.23 -9.91 -2.53
N ASP A 44 -2.79 -9.74 -3.78
CA ASP A 44 -1.54 -9.08 -4.19
C ASP A 44 -1.50 -7.58 -3.88
N THR A 45 -2.66 -6.95 -3.77
CA THR A 45 -2.79 -5.52 -3.43
C THR A 45 -3.05 -5.27 -1.94
N LEU A 46 -3.16 -6.30 -1.10
CA LEU A 46 -3.46 -6.13 0.32
C LEU A 46 -2.22 -5.58 1.05
N HIS A 47 -2.40 -4.43 1.72
CA HIS A 47 -1.33 -3.74 2.44
C HIS A 47 -1.91 -2.87 3.56
N LEU A 48 -1.08 -2.55 4.55
CA LEU A 48 -1.37 -1.51 5.54
C LEU A 48 -0.71 -0.21 5.09
N THR A 49 -1.51 0.79 4.71
CA THR A 49 -0.96 2.12 4.39
C THR A 49 -0.49 2.81 5.67
N LEU A 50 0.75 3.28 5.67
CA LEU A 50 1.35 4.08 6.75
C LEU A 50 1.11 5.58 6.52
N LEU A 51 1.29 6.03 5.27
CA LEU A 51 1.16 7.44 4.89
C LEU A 51 0.73 7.55 3.42
N PHE A 52 -0.33 8.32 3.16
CA PHE A 52 -0.65 8.80 1.82
C PHE A 52 0.04 10.14 1.57
N VAL A 53 0.91 10.20 0.56
CA VAL A 53 1.64 11.43 0.19
C VAL A 53 0.87 12.22 -0.87
N GLY A 54 0.12 11.53 -1.74
CA GLY A 54 -0.66 12.15 -2.80
C GLY A 54 0.10 12.25 -4.11
N ALA A 55 -0.17 13.29 -4.91
CA ALA A 55 0.45 13.48 -6.22
C ALA A 55 1.82 14.14 -6.10
N CYS A 56 2.83 13.53 -6.70
CA CYS A 56 4.24 13.95 -6.59
C CYS A 56 4.89 13.98 -7.98
N PRO A 57 5.74 14.97 -8.30
CA PRO A 57 6.43 14.99 -9.58
C PRO A 57 7.34 13.76 -9.76
N ARG A 58 7.16 13.03 -10.86
CA ARG A 58 7.95 11.83 -11.20
C ARG A 58 9.44 12.12 -11.28
N ALA A 59 9.81 13.30 -11.76
CA ALA A 59 11.20 13.74 -11.85
C ALA A 59 11.92 13.79 -10.50
N ARG A 60 11.20 13.80 -9.37
CA ARG A 60 11.77 13.83 -8.01
C ARG A 60 11.64 12.50 -7.27
N LEU A 61 11.14 11.44 -7.91
CA LEU A 61 10.91 10.16 -7.22
C LEU A 61 12.18 9.61 -6.58
N ASP A 62 13.29 9.59 -7.32
CA ASP A 62 14.55 9.05 -6.82
C ASP A 62 15.08 9.82 -5.61
N GLU A 63 14.92 11.14 -5.61
CA GLU A 63 15.26 12.00 -4.46
C GLU A 63 14.42 11.61 -3.24
N TRP A 64 13.12 11.44 -3.41
CA TRP A 64 12.19 11.17 -2.31
C TRP A 64 12.36 9.76 -1.75
N VAL A 65 12.65 8.78 -2.63
CA VAL A 65 12.99 7.40 -2.22
C VAL A 65 14.27 7.40 -1.38
N LYS A 66 15.30 8.18 -1.77
CA LYS A 66 16.53 8.32 -0.98
C LYS A 66 16.24 8.89 0.41
N MET A 67 15.46 9.98 0.49
CA MET A 67 15.07 10.56 1.79
C MET A 67 14.30 9.57 2.66
N ALA A 68 13.37 8.81 2.08
CA ALA A 68 12.60 7.82 2.83
C ALA A 68 13.48 6.69 3.40
N ALA A 69 14.57 6.32 2.70
CA ALA A 69 15.53 5.32 3.16
C ALA A 69 16.39 5.80 4.36
N GLU A 70 16.41 7.09 4.65
CA GLU A 70 17.11 7.65 5.81
C GLU A 70 16.28 7.54 7.11
N VAL A 71 14.98 7.26 7.01
CA VAL A 71 14.12 7.10 8.19
C VAL A 71 14.62 5.92 9.03
N ARG A 72 14.94 6.20 10.29
CA ARG A 72 15.37 5.20 11.27
C ARG A 72 14.23 4.87 12.22
N PHE A 73 13.98 3.59 12.42
CA PHE A 73 13.01 3.09 13.38
C PHE A 73 13.49 1.76 13.97
N LYS A 74 13.03 1.45 15.17
CA LYS A 74 13.20 0.11 15.74
C LYS A 74 12.12 -0.81 15.14
N PRO A 75 12.48 -1.97 14.58
CA PRO A 75 11.48 -2.94 14.14
C PRO A 75 10.54 -3.33 15.28
N PHE A 76 9.27 -3.53 14.95
CA PHE A 76 8.26 -4.07 15.85
C PHE A 76 8.09 -5.56 15.59
N ALA A 77 7.76 -6.30 16.65
CA ALA A 77 7.45 -7.74 16.64
C ALA A 77 6.00 -7.93 17.08
#